data_AF-A0A9D8EZJ0-F1
#
_entry.id   AF-A0A9D8EZJ0-F1
#
_cell.length_a   1.000
_cell.length_b   1.000
_cell.length_c   1.000
_cell.angle_alpha   90.00
_cell.angle_beta   90.00
_cell.angle_gamma   90.00
#
_symmetry.space_group_name_H-M   'P 1'
#
loop_
_entity.id
_entity.type
_entity.pdbx_description
1 polymer ?
#
loop_
_entity_poly.entity_id
_entity_poly.type
_entity_poly.pdbx_seq_one_letter_code
_entity_poly.pdbx_strand_id
1 'polypeptide(L)'
;MNRDTQAARLLEVAKAKLANNLNEQPLNDLRQIIIDFPGPGPAAEAAFMAAEIHEKSGRPEDAMAAYMEFESRFSGDRRIADAKLRRSTILGRQRQAKAQAMTLQLLVEVARDFPGTPQAQIALQNTLKIEGDRRDLRGVDPVTKLDVPAFVVTLRQVIQQFPDAPQALAARNRLAIAFSEMNRPAEAAAVLEDLAMRGDNPMDVWFRLGELYQRRLKDPAKANEAYAKVPSSSPRYNDAQRKLKRW
;
A
#
# COMPACT_ATOMS: atom_id res chain seq x y z
N MET A 1 -39.46 18.46 -12.73
CA MET A 1 -38.16 17.85 -13.05
C MET A 1 -37.45 17.54 -11.75
N ASN A 2 -36.90 16.33 -11.56
CA ASN A 2 -36.28 15.95 -10.30
C ASN A 2 -34.99 16.76 -10.07
N ARG A 3 -34.73 17.21 -8.83
CA ARG A 3 -33.51 17.98 -8.47
C ARG A 3 -32.23 17.27 -8.91
N ASP A 4 -32.16 15.95 -8.74
CA ASP A 4 -30.99 15.17 -9.17
C ASP A 4 -30.80 15.18 -10.68
N THR A 5 -31.90 15.12 -11.45
CA THR A 5 -31.83 15.19 -12.92
C THR A 5 -31.40 16.56 -13.41
N GLN A 6 -31.74 17.63 -12.68
CA GLN A 6 -31.26 18.98 -12.98
C GLN A 6 -29.77 19.12 -12.66
N ALA A 7 -29.34 18.65 -11.48
CA ALA A 7 -27.95 18.65 -11.07
C ALA A 7 -27.06 17.88 -12.05
N ALA A 8 -27.51 16.71 -12.50
CA ALA A 8 -26.81 15.92 -13.51
C ALA A 8 -26.64 16.67 -14.84
N ARG A 9 -27.67 17.38 -15.32
CA ARG A 9 -27.54 18.17 -16.56
C ARG A 9 -26.56 19.34 -16.40
N LEU A 10 -26.60 20.05 -15.28
CA LEU A 10 -25.64 21.12 -15.01
C LEU A 10 -24.20 20.58 -14.94
N LEU A 11 -24.04 19.39 -14.36
CA LEU A 11 -22.75 18.72 -14.28
C LEU A 11 -22.19 18.37 -15.67
N GLU A 12 -23.03 17.85 -16.57
CA GLU A 12 -22.62 17.56 -17.95
C GLU A 12 -22.21 18.81 -18.72
N VAL A 13 -22.89 19.94 -18.49
CA VAL A 13 -22.50 21.24 -19.06
C VAL A 13 -21.12 21.67 -18.53
N ALA A 14 -20.88 21.55 -17.22
CA ALA A 14 -19.58 21.88 -16.63
C ALA A 14 -18.46 20.98 -17.19
N LYS A 15 -18.70 19.66 -17.33
CA LYS A 15 -17.76 18.72 -17.95
C LYS A 15 -17.44 19.10 -19.40
N ALA A 16 -18.46 19.46 -20.19
CA ALA A 16 -18.27 19.88 -21.57
C ALA A 16 -17.41 21.15 -21.67
N LYS A 17 -17.59 22.10 -20.75
CA LYS A 17 -16.74 23.30 -20.70
C LYS A 17 -15.30 22.96 -20.29
N LEU A 18 -15.09 22.04 -19.34
CA LEU A 18 -13.75 21.57 -18.96
C LEU A 18 -13.02 20.87 -20.10
N ALA A 19 -13.73 20.07 -20.91
CA ALA A 19 -13.18 19.44 -22.10
C ALA A 19 -12.65 20.48 -23.13
N ASN A 20 -13.15 21.72 -23.07
CA ASN A 20 -12.70 22.84 -23.89
C ASN A 20 -11.63 23.73 -23.21
N ASN A 21 -10.98 23.24 -22.14
CA ASN A 21 -9.93 23.93 -21.37
C ASN A 21 -10.35 25.26 -20.72
N LEU A 22 -11.65 25.52 -20.57
CA LEU A 22 -12.14 26.66 -19.79
C LEU A 22 -12.08 26.25 -18.31
N ASN A 23 -11.02 26.61 -17.57
CA ASN A 23 -10.85 26.10 -16.19
C ASN A 23 -11.61 26.91 -15.12
N GLU A 24 -11.73 28.24 -15.28
CA GLU A 24 -12.32 29.10 -14.24
C GLU A 24 -13.85 29.09 -14.23
N GLN A 25 -14.48 29.16 -15.41
CA GLN A 25 -15.93 29.21 -15.53
C GLN A 25 -16.61 27.93 -15.01
N PRO A 26 -16.13 26.72 -15.36
CA PRO A 26 -16.72 25.49 -14.84
C PRO A 26 -16.46 25.30 -13.36
N LEU A 27 -15.37 25.83 -12.81
CA LEU A 27 -15.15 25.76 -11.37
C LEU A 27 -16.26 26.51 -10.60
N ASN A 28 -16.72 27.64 -11.13
CA ASN A 28 -17.89 28.35 -10.58
C ASN A 28 -19.19 27.55 -10.77
N ASP A 29 -19.39 26.95 -11.95
CA ASP A 29 -20.55 26.08 -12.19
C ASP A 29 -20.58 24.88 -11.22
N LEU A 30 -19.44 24.23 -11.00
CA LEU A 30 -19.30 23.10 -10.07
C LEU A 30 -19.59 23.52 -8.63
N ARG A 31 -19.07 24.68 -8.19
CA ARG A 31 -19.40 25.26 -6.87
C ARG A 31 -20.89 25.51 -6.71
N GLN A 32 -21.54 26.04 -7.73
CA GLN A 32 -22.98 26.27 -7.71
C GLN A 32 -23.76 24.94 -7.59
N ILE A 33 -23.35 23.90 -8.32
CA ILE A 33 -23.95 22.56 -8.20
C ILE A 33 -23.82 22.03 -6.77
N ILE A 34 -22.65 22.18 -6.17
CA ILE A 34 -22.37 21.74 -4.80
C ILE A 34 -23.27 22.46 -3.80
N ILE A 35 -23.51 23.77 -3.96
CA ILE A 35 -24.36 24.57 -3.06
C ILE A 35 -25.84 24.22 -3.25
N ASP A 36 -26.33 24.21 -4.49
CA ASP A 36 -27.76 24.10 -4.80
C ASP A 36 -28.30 22.68 -4.67
N PHE A 37 -27.43 21.67 -4.82
CA PHE A 37 -27.81 20.26 -4.84
C PHE A 37 -26.97 19.45 -3.83
N PRO A 38 -27.14 19.63 -2.51
CA PRO A 38 -26.25 19.06 -1.50
C PRO A 38 -26.29 17.52 -1.38
N GLY A 39 -27.15 16.84 -2.14
CA GLY A 39 -27.32 15.39 -2.10
C GLY A 39 -26.15 14.60 -2.70
N PRO A 40 -26.05 13.29 -2.38
CA PRO A 40 -25.04 12.41 -2.96
C PRO A 40 -25.27 12.23 -4.48
N GLY A 41 -24.21 12.05 -5.25
CA GLY A 41 -24.26 11.87 -6.71
C GLY A 41 -23.65 13.08 -7.45
N PRO A 42 -24.43 13.92 -8.16
CA PRO A 42 -23.88 15.01 -8.97
C PRO A 42 -23.03 16.02 -8.19
N ALA A 43 -23.40 16.37 -6.95
CA ALA A 43 -22.60 17.27 -6.13
C ALA A 43 -21.32 16.65 -5.58
N ALA A 44 -21.34 15.35 -5.24
CA ALA A 44 -20.12 14.63 -4.88
C ALA A 44 -19.14 14.58 -6.06
N GLU A 45 -19.66 14.34 -7.28
CA GLU A 45 -18.86 14.39 -8.50
C GLU A 45 -18.34 15.79 -8.80
N ALA A 46 -19.17 16.82 -8.62
CA ALA A 46 -18.74 18.20 -8.80
C ALA A 46 -17.65 18.62 -7.82
N ALA A 47 -17.78 18.24 -6.54
CA ALA A 47 -16.78 18.53 -5.51
C ALA A 47 -15.44 17.85 -5.79
N PHE A 48 -15.47 16.57 -6.18
CA PHE A 48 -14.25 15.86 -6.55
C PHE A 48 -13.58 16.48 -7.79
N MET A 49 -14.35 16.81 -8.83
CA MET A 49 -13.82 17.48 -10.03
C MET A 49 -13.24 18.86 -9.73
N ALA A 50 -13.88 19.64 -8.85
CA ALA A 50 -13.36 20.94 -8.42
C ALA A 50 -11.96 20.81 -7.80
N ALA A 51 -11.76 19.81 -6.94
CA ALA A 51 -10.46 19.51 -6.35
C ALA A 51 -9.41 19.11 -7.40
N GLU A 52 -9.77 18.27 -8.38
CA GLU A 52 -8.89 17.89 -9.49
C GLU A 52 -8.48 19.09 -10.37
N ILE A 53 -9.39 20.04 -10.59
CA ILE A 53 -9.10 21.27 -11.35
C ILE A 53 -8.08 22.13 -10.59
N HIS A 54 -8.26 22.31 -9.28
CA HIS A 54 -7.29 23.03 -8.45
C HIS A 54 -5.91 22.37 -8.51
N GLU A 55 -5.85 21.04 -8.44
CA GLU A 55 -4.62 20.27 -8.55
C GLU A 55 -3.93 20.47 -9.91
N LYS A 56 -4.67 20.33 -11.02
CA LYS A 56 -4.15 20.51 -12.39
C LYS A 56 -3.73 21.95 -12.68
N SER A 57 -4.36 22.91 -12.02
CA SER A 57 -4.06 24.34 -12.14
C SER A 57 -2.85 24.77 -11.29
N GLY A 58 -2.16 23.83 -10.63
CA GLY A 58 -0.99 24.15 -9.81
C GLY A 58 -1.33 24.90 -8.52
N ARG A 59 -2.56 24.76 -8.01
CA ARG A 59 -3.03 25.35 -6.75
C ARG A 59 -3.15 24.27 -5.67
N PRO A 60 -2.03 23.80 -5.10
CA PRO A 60 -2.02 22.65 -4.19
C PRO A 60 -2.79 22.89 -2.89
N GLU A 61 -2.78 24.13 -2.37
CA GLU A 61 -3.50 24.49 -1.15
C GLU A 61 -5.02 24.42 -1.35
N ASP A 62 -5.52 25.04 -2.43
CA ASP A 62 -6.94 24.95 -2.80
C ASP A 62 -7.36 23.50 -3.07
N ALA A 63 -6.52 22.72 -3.75
CA ALA A 63 -6.80 21.31 -4.04
C ALA A 63 -6.92 20.49 -2.75
N MET A 64 -6.00 20.70 -1.80
CA MET A 64 -6.06 20.05 -0.50
C MET A 64 -7.34 20.42 0.26
N ALA A 65 -7.70 21.70 0.30
CA ALA A 65 -8.91 22.17 0.95
C ALA A 65 -10.17 21.55 0.31
N ALA A 66 -10.24 21.53 -1.02
CA ALA A 66 -11.37 20.96 -1.76
C ALA A 66 -11.51 19.44 -1.57
N TYR A 67 -10.40 18.68 -1.55
CA TYR A 67 -10.45 17.25 -1.21
C TYR A 67 -10.89 17.01 0.25
N MET A 68 -10.45 17.84 1.20
CA MET A 68 -10.89 17.75 2.60
C MET A 68 -12.39 18.02 2.75
N GLU A 69 -12.90 19.06 2.06
CA GLU A 69 -14.32 19.36 2.04
C GLU A 69 -15.13 18.21 1.43
N PHE A 70 -14.65 17.64 0.31
CA PHE A 70 -15.25 16.48 -0.31
C PHE A 70 -15.35 15.28 0.65
N GLU A 71 -14.24 14.93 1.31
CA GLU A 71 -14.19 13.83 2.30
C GLU A 71 -15.17 14.07 3.47
N SER A 72 -15.25 15.30 3.97
CA SER A 72 -16.13 15.66 5.08
C SER A 72 -17.60 15.64 4.69
N ARG A 73 -17.92 16.10 3.48
CA ARG A 73 -19.30 16.29 3.03
C ARG A 73 -19.91 15.04 2.41
N PHE A 74 -19.08 14.21 1.80
CA PHE A 74 -19.49 13.01 1.08
C PHE A 74 -18.78 11.76 1.63
N SER A 75 -18.83 11.57 2.95
CA SER A 75 -18.11 10.52 3.69
C SER A 75 -18.46 9.07 3.31
N GLY A 76 -19.49 8.85 2.48
CA GLY A 76 -19.84 7.54 1.91
C GLY A 76 -19.43 7.35 0.45
N ASP A 77 -18.78 8.34 -0.19
CA ASP A 77 -18.40 8.26 -1.60
C ASP A 77 -17.18 7.34 -1.79
N ARG A 78 -17.23 6.47 -2.80
CA ARG A 78 -16.16 5.53 -3.14
C ARG A 78 -14.80 6.19 -3.44
N ARG A 79 -14.80 7.47 -3.82
CA ARG A 79 -13.60 8.23 -4.20
C ARG A 79 -12.86 8.84 -3.01
N ILE A 80 -13.30 8.62 -1.77
CA ILE A 80 -12.57 9.09 -0.58
C ILE A 80 -11.14 8.55 -0.56
N ALA A 81 -10.95 7.28 -0.93
CA ALA A 81 -9.61 6.70 -1.03
C ALA A 81 -8.74 7.45 -2.05
N ASP A 82 -9.30 7.80 -3.21
CA ASP A 82 -8.61 8.58 -4.24
C ASP A 82 -8.30 10.01 -3.76
N ALA A 83 -9.24 10.67 -3.08
CA ALA A 83 -9.03 12.01 -2.51
C ALA A 83 -7.87 12.02 -1.50
N LYS A 84 -7.85 11.05 -0.57
CA LYS A 84 -6.75 10.89 0.40
C LYS A 84 -5.42 10.61 -0.28
N LEU A 85 -5.39 9.76 -1.32
CA LEU A 85 -4.18 9.47 -2.09
C LEU A 85 -3.64 10.71 -2.81
N ARG A 86 -4.52 11.49 -3.43
CA ARG A 86 -4.13 12.74 -4.12
C ARG A 86 -3.59 13.77 -3.13
N ARG A 87 -4.25 13.96 -1.99
CA ARG A 87 -3.74 14.80 -0.89
C ARG A 87 -2.38 14.31 -0.37
N SER A 88 -2.20 13.01 -0.18
CA SER A 88 -0.93 12.43 0.26
C SER A 88 0.21 12.73 -0.74
N THR A 89 -0.11 12.75 -2.04
CA THR A 89 0.81 13.08 -3.13
C THR A 89 1.18 14.56 -3.12
N ILE A 90 0.20 15.46 -2.92
CA ILE A 90 0.45 16.90 -2.81
C ILE A 90 1.35 17.20 -1.61
N LEU A 91 1.05 16.61 -0.45
CA LEU A 91 1.86 16.75 0.76
C LEU A 91 3.26 16.14 0.60
N GLY A 92 3.38 14.99 -0.06
CA GLY A 92 4.65 14.28 -0.23
C GLY A 92 5.66 15.02 -1.13
N ARG A 93 5.20 15.97 -1.95
CA ARG A 93 6.09 16.89 -2.69
C ARG A 93 6.79 17.88 -1.76
N GLN A 94 6.22 18.17 -0.60
CA GLN A 94 6.81 19.06 0.39
C GLN A 94 7.82 18.28 1.23
N ARG A 95 9.06 18.77 1.30
CA ARG A 95 10.14 18.11 2.08
C ARG A 95 10.03 18.31 3.59
N GLN A 96 9.05 19.04 4.07
CA GLN A 96 8.89 19.37 5.49
C GLN A 96 8.50 18.12 6.29
N ALA A 97 9.09 17.92 7.47
CA ALA A 97 8.84 16.76 8.32
C ALA A 97 7.35 16.59 8.69
N LYS A 98 6.65 17.70 8.97
CA LYS A 98 5.20 17.70 9.26
C LYS A 98 4.38 17.21 8.06
N ALA A 99 4.72 17.67 6.85
CA ALA A 99 4.03 17.23 5.63
C ALA A 99 4.25 15.73 5.38
N GLN A 100 5.47 15.23 5.58
CA GLN A 100 5.76 13.79 5.47
C GLN A 100 4.98 12.95 6.49
N ALA A 101 4.87 13.42 7.74
CA ALA A 101 4.07 12.73 8.76
C ALA A 101 2.58 12.67 8.36
N MET A 102 2.04 13.76 7.82
CA MET A 102 0.66 13.79 7.30
C MET A 102 0.49 12.90 6.06
N THR A 103 1.49 12.84 5.17
CA THR A 103 1.50 11.90 4.03
C THR A 103 1.39 10.46 4.53
N LEU A 104 2.22 10.05 5.49
CA LEU A 104 2.17 8.71 6.09
C LEU A 104 0.82 8.44 6.74
N GLN A 105 0.28 9.39 7.50
CA GLN A 105 -1.03 9.25 8.12
C GLN A 105 -2.12 8.96 7.08
N LEU A 106 -2.18 9.74 6.00
CA LEU A 106 -3.19 9.53 4.94
C LEU A 106 -3.01 8.17 4.25
N LEU A 107 -1.78 7.73 3.97
CA LEU A 107 -1.53 6.44 3.34
C LEU A 107 -1.95 5.28 4.25
N VAL A 108 -1.62 5.34 5.55
CA VAL A 108 -2.03 4.34 6.55
C VAL A 108 -3.56 4.30 6.69
N GLU A 109 -4.23 5.45 6.71
CA GLU A 109 -5.69 5.51 6.70
C GLU A 109 -6.29 4.87 5.46
N VAL A 110 -5.75 5.14 4.26
CA VAL A 110 -6.24 4.50 3.03
C VAL A 110 -6.08 2.99 3.08
N ALA A 111 -4.92 2.49 3.51
CA ALA A 111 -4.68 1.05 3.65
C ALA A 111 -5.60 0.40 4.69
N ARG A 112 -5.92 1.09 5.78
CA ARG A 112 -6.79 0.59 6.86
C ARG A 112 -8.27 0.61 6.48
N ASP A 113 -8.74 1.73 5.91
CA ASP A 113 -10.16 2.00 5.70
C ASP A 113 -10.68 1.38 4.39
N PHE A 114 -9.78 1.09 3.42
CA PHE A 114 -10.12 0.54 2.11
C PHE A 114 -9.34 -0.74 1.77
N PRO A 115 -9.32 -1.77 2.64
CA PRO A 115 -8.43 -2.92 2.49
C PRO A 115 -8.73 -3.71 1.21
N GLY A 116 -7.68 -4.21 0.55
CA GLY A 116 -7.81 -5.04 -0.66
C GLY A 116 -8.17 -4.26 -1.95
N THR A 117 -8.32 -2.94 -1.87
CA THR A 117 -8.55 -2.09 -3.05
C THR A 117 -7.25 -1.73 -3.78
N PRO A 118 -7.29 -1.36 -5.08
CA PRO A 118 -6.13 -0.80 -5.77
C PRO A 118 -5.54 0.41 -5.04
N GLN A 119 -6.38 1.24 -4.41
CA GLN A 119 -5.98 2.40 -3.62
C GLN A 119 -5.16 1.99 -2.38
N ALA A 120 -5.60 0.98 -1.64
CA ALA A 120 -4.81 0.45 -0.52
C ALA A 120 -3.48 -0.14 -0.98
N GLN A 121 -3.44 -0.80 -2.15
CA GLN A 121 -2.20 -1.31 -2.71
C GLN A 121 -1.21 -0.17 -3.01
N ILE A 122 -1.67 0.90 -3.66
CA ILE A 122 -0.87 2.11 -3.92
C ILE A 122 -0.41 2.73 -2.60
N ALA A 123 -1.30 2.83 -1.62
CA ALA A 123 -1.01 3.42 -0.32
C ALA A 123 0.11 2.67 0.42
N LEU A 124 0.02 1.34 0.48
CA LEU A 124 1.04 0.48 1.10
C LEU A 124 2.39 0.56 0.37
N GLN A 125 2.39 0.60 -0.97
CA GLN A 125 3.63 0.76 -1.75
C GLN A 125 4.33 2.09 -1.46
N ASN A 126 3.56 3.17 -1.40
CA ASN A 126 4.08 4.50 -1.07
C ASN A 126 4.57 4.55 0.39
N THR A 127 3.86 3.89 1.31
CA THR A 127 4.26 3.78 2.73
C THR A 127 5.60 3.05 2.85
N LEU A 128 5.76 1.90 2.20
CA LEU A 128 7.03 1.13 2.19
C LEU A 128 8.20 1.93 1.62
N LYS A 129 7.95 2.81 0.65
CA LYS A 129 8.99 3.69 0.11
C LYS A 129 9.47 4.66 1.18
N ILE A 130 8.55 5.35 1.84
CA ILE A 130 8.87 6.34 2.88
C ILE A 130 9.57 5.67 4.08
N GLU A 131 9.07 4.53 4.55
CA GLU A 131 9.67 3.78 5.67
C GLU A 131 11.02 3.15 5.32
N GLY A 132 11.25 2.80 4.05
CA GLY A 132 12.53 2.33 3.56
C GLY A 132 13.60 3.42 3.59
N ASP A 133 13.23 4.65 3.26
CA ASP A 133 14.08 5.83 3.34
C ASP A 133 14.30 6.28 4.81
N ARG A 134 13.31 6.05 5.67
CA ARG A 134 13.29 6.45 7.09
C ARG A 134 13.36 5.25 8.04
N ARG A 135 14.56 4.67 8.15
CA ARG A 135 14.82 3.48 8.97
C ARG A 135 14.64 3.69 10.48
N ASP A 136 14.50 4.93 10.93
CA ASP A 136 14.18 5.32 12.31
C ASP A 136 12.71 5.08 12.67
N LEU A 137 11.83 4.91 11.69
CA LEU A 137 10.41 4.68 11.94
C LEU A 137 10.18 3.30 12.54
N ARG A 138 9.38 3.28 13.62
CA ARG A 138 9.07 2.11 14.42
C ARG A 138 7.57 1.86 14.47
N GLY A 139 7.18 0.61 14.67
CA GLY A 139 5.80 0.19 14.80
C GLY A 139 5.71 -1.14 15.56
N VAL A 140 4.54 -1.44 16.10
CA VAL A 140 4.30 -2.71 16.78
C VAL A 140 3.81 -3.74 15.78
N ASP A 141 4.55 -4.83 15.62
CA ASP A 141 4.12 -5.96 14.79
C ASP A 141 2.83 -6.56 15.41
N PRO A 142 1.68 -6.56 14.69
CA PRO A 142 0.43 -7.06 15.23
C PRO A 142 0.46 -8.55 15.57
N VAL A 143 1.38 -9.33 14.97
CA VAL A 143 1.52 -10.77 15.20
C VAL A 143 2.45 -11.04 16.38
N THR A 144 3.67 -10.52 16.34
CA THR A 144 4.68 -10.83 17.37
C THR A 144 4.60 -9.91 18.60
N LYS A 145 3.79 -8.84 18.53
CA LYS A 145 3.62 -7.81 19.58
C LYS A 145 4.89 -7.06 19.94
N LEU A 146 5.89 -7.10 19.07
CA LEU A 146 7.19 -6.49 19.31
C LEU A 146 7.32 -5.17 18.58
N ASP A 147 8.13 -4.30 19.17
CA ASP A 147 8.56 -3.08 18.52
C ASP A 147 9.59 -3.40 17.43
N VAL A 148 9.22 -3.11 16.19
CA VAL A 148 9.97 -3.44 14.97
C VAL A 148 10.08 -2.19 14.08
N PRO A 149 10.97 -2.17 13.08
CA PRO A 149 10.92 -1.14 12.05
C PRO A 149 9.54 -1.08 11.39
N ALA A 150 9.02 0.12 11.14
CA ALA A 150 7.64 0.31 10.66
C ALA A 150 7.36 -0.46 9.36
N PHE A 151 8.35 -0.55 8.45
CA PHE A 151 8.21 -1.31 7.21
C PHE A 151 7.89 -2.80 7.42
N VAL A 152 8.26 -3.41 8.55
CA VAL A 152 7.89 -4.80 8.89
C VAL A 152 6.38 -4.91 9.05
N VAL A 153 5.75 -3.92 9.69
CA VAL A 153 4.29 -3.85 9.86
C VAL A 153 3.60 -3.68 8.50
N THR A 154 4.10 -2.78 7.68
CA THR A 154 3.54 -2.51 6.34
C THR A 154 3.70 -3.71 5.40
N LEU A 155 4.84 -4.42 5.43
CA LEU A 155 5.02 -5.67 4.67
C LEU A 155 3.97 -6.72 5.06
N ARG A 156 3.63 -6.85 6.35
CA ARG A 156 2.56 -7.75 6.78
C ARG A 156 1.20 -7.32 6.24
N GLN A 157 0.89 -6.03 6.24
CA GLN A 157 -0.36 -5.53 5.67
C GLN A 157 -0.46 -5.84 4.17
N VAL A 158 0.62 -5.70 3.41
CA VAL A 158 0.67 -6.11 1.99
C VAL A 158 0.34 -7.59 1.84
N ILE A 159 0.97 -8.45 2.64
CA ILE A 159 0.75 -9.90 2.59
C ILE A 159 -0.69 -10.26 2.98
N GLN A 160 -1.25 -9.59 3.98
CA GLN A 160 -2.59 -9.87 4.49
C GLN A 160 -3.68 -9.42 3.52
N GLN A 161 -3.54 -8.22 2.93
CA GLN A 161 -4.57 -7.64 2.06
C GLN A 161 -4.50 -8.16 0.62
N PHE A 162 -3.31 -8.58 0.17
CA PHE A 162 -3.06 -8.98 -1.21
C PHE A 162 -2.32 -10.33 -1.28
N PRO A 163 -2.82 -11.41 -0.63
CA PRO A 163 -2.05 -12.63 -0.36
C PRO A 163 -1.49 -13.32 -1.61
N ASP A 164 -2.19 -13.22 -2.73
CA ASP A 164 -1.88 -13.88 -4.00
C ASP A 164 -1.27 -12.93 -5.05
N ALA A 165 -1.09 -11.65 -4.70
CA ALA A 165 -0.48 -10.69 -5.60
C ALA A 165 1.04 -10.91 -5.70
N PRO A 166 1.68 -10.68 -6.86
CA PRO A 166 3.13 -10.79 -7.02
C PRO A 166 3.91 -9.96 -5.99
N GLN A 167 3.37 -8.80 -5.61
CA GLN A 167 3.97 -7.94 -4.59
C GLN A 167 3.99 -8.59 -3.20
N ALA A 168 3.05 -9.49 -2.88
CA ALA A 168 3.05 -10.19 -1.61
C ALA A 168 4.13 -11.27 -1.53
N LEU A 169 4.52 -11.91 -2.64
CA LEU A 169 5.70 -12.80 -2.67
C LEU A 169 6.99 -12.01 -2.39
N ALA A 170 7.15 -10.85 -3.03
CA ALA A 170 8.27 -9.94 -2.76
C ALA A 170 8.25 -9.43 -1.31
N ALA A 171 7.06 -9.13 -0.78
CA ALA A 171 6.90 -8.67 0.60
C ALA A 171 7.27 -9.75 1.62
N ARG A 172 6.87 -11.02 1.41
CA ARG A 172 7.29 -12.17 2.23
C ARG A 172 8.81 -12.31 2.25
N ASN A 173 9.45 -12.23 1.09
CA ASN A 173 10.91 -12.32 1.03
C ASN A 173 11.59 -11.19 1.82
N ARG A 174 11.14 -9.94 1.64
CA ARG A 174 11.64 -8.78 2.41
C ARG A 174 11.39 -8.92 3.91
N LEU A 175 10.24 -9.46 4.31
CA LEU A 175 9.88 -9.70 5.70
C LEU A 175 10.76 -10.77 6.36
N ALA A 176 11.04 -11.86 5.65
CA ALA A 176 11.97 -12.90 6.12
C ALA A 176 13.39 -12.37 6.30
N ILE A 177 13.86 -11.51 5.39
CA ILE A 177 15.17 -10.84 5.51
C ILE A 177 15.18 -9.95 6.75
N ALA A 178 14.15 -9.12 6.94
CA ALA A 178 14.06 -8.23 8.09
C ALA A 178 14.09 -8.99 9.42
N PHE A 179 13.35 -10.10 9.54
CA PHE A 179 13.43 -10.94 10.74
C PHE A 179 14.82 -11.57 10.92
N SER A 180 15.49 -11.99 9.85
CA SER A 180 16.86 -12.51 9.94
C SER A 180 17.84 -11.45 10.47
N GLU A 181 17.76 -10.21 9.96
CA GLU A 181 18.58 -9.07 10.37
C GLU A 181 18.32 -8.66 11.83
N MET A 182 17.07 -8.76 12.28
CA MET A 182 16.69 -8.53 13.68
C MET A 182 17.09 -9.68 14.63
N ASN A 183 17.82 -10.68 14.15
CA ASN A 183 18.18 -11.90 14.89
C ASN A 183 16.94 -12.67 15.41
N ARG A 184 15.92 -12.76 14.56
CA ARG A 184 14.63 -13.42 14.81
C ARG A 184 14.45 -14.61 13.87
N PRO A 185 15.25 -15.68 14.06
CA PRO A 185 15.33 -16.76 13.09
C PRO A 185 14.05 -17.61 13.03
N ALA A 186 13.26 -17.69 14.10
CA ALA A 186 12.01 -18.47 14.12
C ALA A 186 10.94 -17.81 13.24
N GLU A 187 10.81 -16.48 13.34
CA GLU A 187 9.89 -15.67 12.56
C GLU A 187 10.32 -15.62 11.09
N ALA A 188 11.63 -15.50 10.84
CA ALA A 188 12.17 -15.58 9.50
C ALA A 188 11.86 -16.95 8.85
N ALA A 189 12.04 -18.05 9.59
CA ALA A 189 11.74 -19.40 9.10
C ALA A 189 10.26 -19.55 8.74
N ALA A 190 9.35 -19.12 9.63
CA ALA A 190 7.90 -19.19 9.36
C ALA A 190 7.49 -18.43 8.09
N VAL A 191 8.09 -17.26 7.83
CA VAL A 191 7.81 -16.49 6.61
C VAL A 191 8.41 -17.16 5.36
N LEU A 192 9.60 -17.77 5.47
CA LEU A 192 10.22 -18.52 4.37
C LEU A 192 9.44 -19.80 4.04
N GLU A 193 8.89 -20.49 5.04
CA GLU A 193 8.01 -21.65 4.83
C GLU A 193 6.78 -21.27 4.00
N ASP A 194 6.07 -20.20 4.40
CA ASP A 194 4.92 -19.70 3.65
C ASP A 194 5.31 -19.26 2.23
N LEU A 195 6.47 -18.63 2.06
CA LEU A 195 6.97 -18.23 0.74
C LEU A 195 7.31 -19.44 -0.14
N ALA A 196 7.94 -20.48 0.42
CA ALA A 196 8.34 -21.68 -0.32
C ALA A 196 7.13 -22.50 -0.79
N MET A 197 6.00 -22.43 -0.09
CA MET A 197 4.75 -23.09 -0.50
C MET A 197 4.02 -22.37 -1.63
N ARG A 198 4.29 -21.08 -1.85
CA ARG A 198 3.49 -20.21 -2.75
C ARG A 198 4.26 -19.70 -3.98
N GLY A 199 5.59 -19.78 -3.99
CA GLY A 199 6.42 -19.18 -5.04
C GLY A 199 6.71 -20.11 -6.22
N ASP A 200 6.89 -19.54 -7.41
CA ASP A 200 7.18 -20.26 -8.66
C ASP A 200 8.57 -20.92 -8.70
N ASN A 201 9.51 -20.47 -7.86
CA ASN A 201 10.85 -21.06 -7.73
C ASN A 201 11.24 -21.21 -6.25
N PRO A 202 10.70 -22.22 -5.55
CA PRO A 202 10.85 -22.33 -4.11
C PRO A 202 12.22 -22.89 -3.71
N MET A 203 13.04 -23.35 -4.64
CA MET A 203 14.29 -24.07 -4.35
C MET A 203 15.31 -23.21 -3.61
N ASP A 204 15.43 -21.94 -3.99
CA ASP A 204 16.27 -20.98 -3.26
C ASP A 204 15.74 -20.67 -1.85
N VAL A 205 14.41 -20.68 -1.70
CA VAL A 205 13.75 -20.46 -0.42
C VAL A 205 13.96 -21.65 0.51
N TRP A 206 13.79 -22.88 0.00
CA TRP A 206 14.07 -24.12 0.72
C TRP A 206 15.54 -24.23 1.14
N PHE A 207 16.47 -23.87 0.26
CA PHE A 207 17.89 -23.83 0.61
C PHE A 207 18.17 -22.86 1.76
N ARG A 208 17.64 -21.63 1.69
CA ARG A 208 17.77 -20.62 2.76
C ARG A 208 17.12 -21.09 4.06
N LEU A 209 15.99 -21.77 3.99
CA LEU A 209 15.30 -22.33 5.15
C LEU A 209 16.16 -23.42 5.81
N GLY A 210 16.79 -24.31 5.04
CA GLY A 210 17.73 -25.30 5.54
C GLY A 210 18.94 -24.68 6.24
N GLU A 211 19.54 -23.64 5.64
CA GLU A 211 20.63 -22.88 6.27
C GLU A 211 20.20 -22.27 7.61
N LEU A 212 19.00 -21.69 7.65
CA LEU A 212 18.45 -21.03 8.81
C LEU A 212 18.18 -22.04 9.94
N TYR A 213 17.56 -23.18 9.61
CA TYR A 213 17.30 -24.26 10.56
C TYR A 213 18.58 -24.86 11.13
N GLN A 214 19.56 -25.14 10.28
CA GLN A 214 20.83 -25.72 10.70
C GLN A 214 21.64 -24.77 11.56
N ARG A 215 21.85 -23.53 11.10
CA ARG A 215 22.86 -22.62 11.68
C ARG A 215 22.32 -21.77 12.82
N ARG A 216 21.05 -21.37 12.75
CA ARG A 216 20.48 -20.38 13.70
C ARG A 216 19.50 -21.03 14.67
N LEU A 217 18.62 -21.90 14.19
CA LEU A 217 17.64 -22.58 15.05
C LEU A 217 18.15 -23.89 15.65
N LYS A 218 19.27 -24.43 15.13
CA LYS A 218 19.88 -25.70 15.57
C LYS A 218 18.88 -26.86 15.53
N ASP A 219 18.02 -26.87 14.51
CA ASP A 219 17.03 -27.91 14.25
C ASP A 219 17.48 -28.74 13.04
N PRO A 220 18.29 -29.80 13.24
CA PRO A 220 18.83 -30.60 12.14
C PRO A 220 17.72 -31.37 11.40
N ALA A 221 16.62 -31.73 12.06
CA ALA A 221 15.52 -32.45 11.44
C ALA A 221 14.83 -31.57 10.40
N LYS A 222 14.42 -30.35 10.77
CA LYS A 222 13.83 -29.41 9.82
C LYS A 222 14.81 -28.92 8.76
N ALA A 223 16.10 -28.80 9.11
CA ALA A 223 17.12 -28.51 8.11
C ALA A 223 17.20 -29.62 7.05
N ASN A 224 17.09 -30.89 7.46
CA ASN A 224 17.04 -32.04 6.56
C ASN A 224 15.84 -32.00 5.63
N GLU A 225 14.65 -31.82 6.19
CA GLU A 225 13.43 -31.68 5.42
C GLU A 225 13.54 -30.56 4.38
N ALA A 226 14.06 -29.40 4.75
CA ALA A 226 14.23 -28.27 3.84
C ALA A 226 15.26 -28.54 2.73
N TYR A 227 16.43 -29.09 3.06
CA TYR A 227 17.45 -29.42 2.06
C TYR A 227 16.98 -30.52 1.09
N ALA A 228 16.18 -31.47 1.55
CA ALA A 228 15.63 -32.54 0.73
C ALA A 228 14.65 -32.03 -0.35
N LYS A 229 14.07 -30.83 -0.17
CA LYS A 229 13.20 -30.20 -1.17
C LYS A 229 13.97 -29.60 -2.36
N VAL A 230 15.29 -29.52 -2.28
CA VAL A 230 16.13 -28.86 -3.28
C VAL A 230 16.72 -29.89 -4.26
N PRO A 231 16.76 -29.65 -5.59
CA PRO A 231 17.17 -30.66 -6.56
C PRO A 231 18.63 -31.12 -6.39
N SER A 232 18.83 -32.44 -6.39
CA SER A 232 20.16 -33.05 -6.25
C SER A 232 21.04 -32.92 -7.49
N SER A 233 20.45 -32.71 -8.66
CA SER A 233 21.13 -32.54 -9.94
C SER A 233 21.66 -31.13 -10.17
N SER A 234 21.26 -30.15 -9.37
CA SER A 234 21.67 -28.75 -9.55
C SER A 234 23.00 -28.47 -8.84
N PRO A 235 24.06 -28.05 -9.56
CA PRO A 235 25.34 -27.70 -8.96
C PRO A 235 25.24 -26.61 -7.89
N ARG A 236 24.23 -25.73 -8.01
CA ARG A 236 23.96 -24.64 -7.07
C ARG A 236 23.69 -25.15 -5.64
N TYR A 237 23.15 -26.35 -5.52
CA TYR A 237 22.71 -26.92 -4.25
C TYR A 237 23.54 -28.11 -3.80
N ASN A 238 24.74 -28.28 -4.36
CA ASN A 238 25.70 -29.30 -3.93
C ASN A 238 25.97 -29.25 -2.43
N ASP A 239 25.93 -28.07 -1.81
CA ASP A 239 26.10 -27.94 -0.36
C ASP A 239 24.96 -28.60 0.43
N ALA A 240 23.71 -28.42 0.00
CA ALA A 240 22.56 -29.10 0.59
C ALA A 240 22.72 -30.63 0.48
N GLN A 241 23.13 -31.13 -0.68
CA GLN A 241 23.34 -32.56 -0.90
C GLN A 241 24.48 -33.14 -0.03
N ARG A 242 25.57 -32.39 0.16
CA ARG A 242 26.64 -32.80 1.09
C ARG A 242 26.14 -32.84 2.53
N LYS A 243 25.28 -31.90 2.94
CA LYS A 243 24.72 -31.85 4.29
C LYS A 243 23.74 -33.00 4.55
N LEU A 244 22.89 -33.33 3.57
CA LEU A 244 21.99 -34.48 3.64
C LEU A 244 22.73 -35.81 3.87
N LYS A 245 23.90 -35.99 3.24
CA LYS A 245 24.72 -37.21 3.38
C LYS A 245 25.48 -37.33 4.71
N ARG A 246 25.52 -36.28 5.52
CA ARG A 246 26.27 -36.24 6.79
C ARG A 246 25.41 -36.55 8.01
N TRP A 247 24.10 -36.67 7.83
CA TRP A 247 23.16 -37.16 8.85
C TRP A 247 22.89 -38.63 8.62
#